data_AF-A0AB33AJ78-F1
#
_entry.id   AF-A0AB33AJ78-F1
#
_cell.length_a   1.000
_cell.length_b   1.000
_cell.length_c   1.000
_cell.angle_alpha   90.00
_cell.angle_beta   90.00
_cell.angle_gamma   90.00
#
_symmetry.space_group_name_H-M   'P 1'
#
loop_
_entity.id
_entity.type
_entity.pdbx_description
1 polymer ?
#
loop_
_entity_poly.entity_id
_entity_poly.type
_entity_poly.pdbx_seq_one_letter_code
_entity_poly.pdbx_strand_id
1 'polypeptide(L)'
;MGQSKAFVAWQAGRAEQIDRMERVHREITGARAGRRWESEHLNGAIIARIVAEFQGFARDLHDEATDHVVGCLRITDPGLRALTRAAYNRGRALNSGNPTWNCLKDDFARFELRLQDDMDARYANSAKWRQRLDEVIFTRNAVVHADEDKLTRCRADGRLTLHRARSWRSSLNAMAAGMDRVTGAHLALLTGVRPW
;
A
#
# COMPACT_ATOMS: atom_id res chain seq x y z
N MET A 1 -14.66 -16.90 2.43
CA MET A 1 -13.50 -16.30 3.13
C MET A 1 -13.80 -14.83 3.22
N GLY A 2 -13.77 -14.25 4.43
CA GLY A 2 -13.94 -12.81 4.60
C GLY A 2 -12.69 -12.06 4.14
N GLN A 3 -12.77 -10.74 4.23
CA GLN A 3 -11.72 -9.79 3.88
C GLN A 3 -11.43 -8.94 5.11
N SER A 4 -10.18 -8.49 5.31
CA SER A 4 -9.88 -7.51 6.35
C SER A 4 -10.64 -6.20 6.11
N LYS A 5 -10.89 -5.44 7.18
CA LYS A 5 -11.51 -4.11 7.04
C LYS A 5 -10.58 -3.17 6.28
N ALA A 6 -9.27 -3.32 6.42
CA ALA A 6 -8.23 -2.60 5.71
C ALA A 6 -8.35 -2.80 4.20
N PHE A 7 -8.53 -4.05 3.76
CA PHE A 7 -8.70 -4.33 2.33
C PHE A 7 -10.04 -3.80 1.80
N VAL A 8 -11.12 -3.92 2.57
CA VAL A 8 -12.42 -3.31 2.21
C VAL A 8 -12.29 -1.79 2.09
N ALA A 9 -11.64 -1.13 3.06
CA ALA A 9 -11.41 0.31 3.04
C ALA A 9 -10.51 0.75 1.86
N TRP A 10 -9.52 -0.07 1.52
CA TRP A 10 -8.69 0.12 0.32
C TRP A 10 -9.53 0.09 -0.96
N GLN A 11 -10.39 -0.91 -1.11
CA GLN A 11 -11.25 -1.08 -2.29
C GLN A 11 -12.36 -0.03 -2.39
N ALA A 12 -12.83 0.52 -1.28
CA ALA A 12 -13.89 1.53 -1.22
C ALA A 12 -13.33 2.93 -0.93
N GLY A 13 -13.31 3.35 0.34
CA GLY A 13 -13.06 4.75 0.73
C GLY A 13 -11.73 5.33 0.24
N ARG A 14 -10.65 4.54 0.21
CA ARG A 14 -9.34 4.99 -0.29
C ARG A 14 -9.30 5.05 -1.82
N ALA A 15 -9.93 4.08 -2.50
CA ALA A 15 -10.10 4.10 -3.95
C ALA A 15 -10.93 5.31 -4.41
N GLU A 16 -12.02 5.64 -3.71
CA GLU A 16 -12.86 6.80 -4.02
C GLU A 16 -12.10 8.13 -3.95
N GLN A 17 -11.17 8.28 -3.00
CA GLN A 17 -10.34 9.49 -2.92
C GLN A 17 -9.47 9.65 -4.17
N ILE A 18 -8.93 8.55 -4.68
CA ILE A 18 -8.14 8.56 -5.93
C ILE A 18 -9.06 8.84 -7.12
N ASP A 19 -10.27 8.27 -7.15
CA ASP A 19 -11.27 8.52 -8.20
C ASP A 19 -11.72 9.99 -8.24
N ARG A 20 -11.85 10.63 -7.07
CA ARG A 20 -12.13 12.07 -6.96
C ARG A 20 -11.01 12.88 -7.62
N MET A 21 -9.74 12.55 -7.39
CA MET A 21 -8.61 13.25 -8.01
C MET A 21 -8.56 13.02 -9.53
N GLU A 22 -8.82 11.80 -10.01
CA GLU A 22 -8.88 11.52 -11.46
C GLU A 22 -10.01 12.29 -12.16
N ARG A 23 -11.13 12.51 -11.47
CA ARG A 23 -12.27 13.28 -11.97
C ARG A 23 -11.94 14.76 -12.06
N VAL A 24 -11.40 15.34 -10.99
CA VAL A 24 -10.92 16.74 -10.98
C VAL A 24 -9.84 16.96 -12.03
N HIS A 25 -8.92 16.01 -12.20
CA HIS A 25 -7.95 16.04 -13.30
C HIS A 25 -8.64 16.15 -14.66
N ARG A 26 -9.68 15.35 -14.92
CA ARG A 26 -10.44 15.37 -16.19
C ARG A 26 -11.14 16.71 -16.41
N GLU A 27 -11.74 17.28 -15.36
CA GLU A 27 -12.43 18.57 -15.40
C GLU A 27 -11.46 19.73 -15.69
N ILE A 28 -10.27 19.72 -15.08
CA ILE A 28 -9.25 20.77 -15.26
C ILE A 28 -8.58 20.66 -16.63
N THR A 29 -8.24 19.45 -17.08
CA THR A 29 -7.49 19.25 -18.32
C THR A 29 -8.35 19.39 -19.58
N GLY A 30 -9.64 19.04 -19.53
CA GLY A 30 -10.55 19.11 -20.68
C GLY A 30 -10.09 18.25 -21.88
N ALA A 31 -10.71 18.46 -23.05
CA ALA A 31 -10.40 17.73 -24.30
C ALA A 31 -9.39 18.46 -25.22
N ARG A 32 -8.62 19.44 -24.72
CA ARG A 32 -7.75 20.29 -25.56
C ARG A 32 -6.27 19.99 -25.38
N ALA A 33 -5.58 19.75 -26.49
CA ALA A 33 -4.13 19.58 -26.54
C ALA A 33 -3.41 20.90 -26.27
N GLY A 34 -2.42 20.90 -25.35
CA GLY A 34 -1.57 22.08 -25.09
C GLY A 34 -0.98 22.20 -23.68
N ARG A 35 -1.49 21.47 -22.68
CA ARG A 35 -1.13 21.64 -21.26
C ARG A 35 -0.30 20.51 -20.65
N ARG A 36 0.77 20.12 -21.35
CA ARG A 36 1.63 18.99 -20.97
C ARG A 36 2.25 19.15 -19.58
N TRP A 37 2.61 20.38 -19.19
CA TRP A 37 3.19 20.69 -17.87
C TRP A 37 2.14 20.75 -16.73
N GLU A 38 0.99 21.40 -16.94
CA GLU A 38 -0.06 21.47 -15.91
C GLU A 38 -0.63 20.09 -15.56
N SER A 39 -0.78 19.22 -16.57
CA SER A 39 -1.21 17.82 -16.36
C SER A 39 -0.15 16.97 -15.66
N GLU A 40 1.14 17.30 -15.79
CA GLU A 40 2.23 16.58 -15.11
C GLU A 40 2.16 16.75 -13.59
N HIS A 41 1.96 17.98 -13.09
CA HIS A 41 1.82 18.23 -11.66
C HIS A 41 0.59 17.53 -11.07
N LEU A 42 -0.54 17.53 -11.81
CA LEU A 42 -1.74 16.80 -11.40
C LEU A 42 -1.52 15.28 -11.40
N ASN A 43 -0.84 14.74 -12.41
CA ASN A 43 -0.46 13.32 -12.43
C ASN A 43 0.47 12.97 -11.26
N GLY A 44 1.44 13.83 -10.97
CA GLY A 44 2.33 13.68 -9.82
C GLY A 44 1.58 13.65 -8.50
N ALA A 45 0.58 14.51 -8.32
CA ALA A 45 -0.28 14.51 -7.14
C ALA A 45 -1.10 13.21 -7.01
N ILE A 46 -1.66 12.70 -8.12
CA ILE A 46 -2.37 11.41 -8.14
C ILE A 46 -1.41 10.27 -7.74
N ILE A 47 -0.20 10.24 -8.29
CA ILE A 47 0.83 9.24 -7.97
C ILE A 47 1.19 9.29 -6.48
N ALA A 48 1.44 10.48 -5.94
CA ALA A 48 1.73 10.65 -4.52
C ALA A 48 0.57 10.17 -3.64
N ARG A 49 -0.68 10.45 -4.04
CA ARG A 49 -1.87 9.99 -3.33
C ARG A 49 -2.01 8.47 -3.34
N ILE A 50 -1.79 7.83 -4.49
CA ILE A 50 -1.83 6.36 -4.61
C ILE A 50 -0.88 5.70 -3.60
N VAL A 51 0.36 6.18 -3.49
CA VAL A 51 1.34 5.64 -2.55
C VAL A 51 0.91 5.87 -1.09
N ALA A 52 0.42 7.08 -0.77
CA ALA A 52 -0.02 7.41 0.58
C ALA A 52 -1.21 6.54 1.02
N GLU A 53 -2.17 6.29 0.12
CA GLU A 53 -3.31 5.43 0.40
C GLU A 53 -2.91 3.97 0.56
N PHE A 54 -1.97 3.48 -0.25
CA PHE A 54 -1.46 2.12 -0.14
C PHE A 54 -0.68 1.91 1.17
N GLN A 55 0.11 2.91 1.59
CA GLN A 55 0.76 2.91 2.90
C GLN A 55 -0.26 2.89 4.04
N GLY A 56 -1.36 3.62 3.91
CA GLY A 56 -2.45 3.58 4.87
C GLY A 56 -3.09 2.19 4.96
N PHE A 57 -3.41 1.57 3.82
CA PHE A 57 -3.88 0.19 3.77
C PHE A 57 -2.92 -0.78 4.50
N ALA A 58 -1.61 -0.71 4.21
CA ALA A 58 -0.64 -1.62 4.82
C ALA A 58 -0.54 -1.44 6.33
N ARG A 59 -0.65 -0.20 6.83
CA ARG A 59 -0.71 0.09 8.28
C ARG A 59 -1.97 -0.48 8.91
N ASP A 60 -3.13 -0.24 8.30
CA ASP A 60 -4.40 -0.72 8.82
C ASP A 60 -4.43 -2.25 8.86
N LEU A 61 -3.92 -2.92 7.83
CA LEU A 61 -3.83 -4.38 7.77
C LEU A 61 -2.89 -4.93 8.87
N HIS A 62 -1.77 -4.25 9.12
CA HIS A 62 -0.87 -4.60 10.22
C HIS A 62 -1.54 -4.40 11.59
N ASP A 63 -2.28 -3.31 11.78
CA ASP A 63 -3.01 -3.04 13.02
C ASP A 63 -4.10 -4.10 13.25
N GLU A 64 -4.85 -4.50 12.22
CA GLU A 64 -5.81 -5.60 12.31
C GLU A 64 -5.17 -6.95 12.62
N ALA A 65 -4.03 -7.26 12.00
CA ALA A 65 -3.26 -8.47 12.31
C ALA A 65 -2.80 -8.48 13.78
N THR A 66 -2.32 -7.33 14.28
CA THR A 66 -1.92 -7.15 15.67
C THR A 66 -3.10 -7.37 16.62
N ASP A 67 -4.24 -6.75 16.33
CA ASP A 67 -5.44 -6.86 17.14
C ASP A 67 -5.96 -8.30 17.20
N HIS A 68 -5.89 -9.03 16.10
CA HIS A 68 -6.25 -10.44 16.05
C HIS A 68 -5.34 -11.29 16.95
N VAL A 69 -4.02 -11.16 16.80
CA VAL A 69 -3.04 -11.91 17.60
C VAL A 69 -3.22 -11.61 19.09
N VAL A 70 -3.29 -10.32 19.46
CA VAL A 70 -3.49 -9.90 20.85
C VAL A 70 -4.81 -10.41 21.41
N GLY A 71 -5.88 -10.44 20.60
CA GLY A 71 -7.16 -11.04 20.96
C GLY A 71 -7.06 -12.53 21.27
N CYS A 72 -6.27 -13.27 20.49
CA CYS A 72 -6.07 -14.71 20.67
C CYS A 72 -5.24 -15.07 21.92
N LEU A 73 -4.39 -14.17 22.42
CA LEU A 73 -3.59 -14.38 23.63
C LEU A 73 -4.41 -14.35 24.93
N ARG A 74 -5.70 -13.96 24.87
CA ARG A 74 -6.63 -13.91 26.02
C ARG A 74 -6.09 -13.13 27.22
N ILE A 75 -5.28 -12.10 26.97
CA ILE A 75 -4.71 -11.21 28.00
C ILE A 75 -5.84 -10.40 28.63
N THR A 76 -6.20 -10.70 29.88
CA THR A 76 -7.31 -10.06 30.59
C THR A 76 -6.98 -8.65 31.06
N ASP A 77 -5.75 -8.42 31.53
CA ASP A 77 -5.29 -7.11 31.99
C ASP A 77 -5.18 -6.10 30.82
N PRO A 78 -5.87 -4.94 30.90
CA PRO A 78 -5.84 -3.94 29.83
C PRO A 78 -4.45 -3.32 29.59
N GLY A 79 -3.65 -3.16 30.65
CA GLY A 79 -2.31 -2.59 30.57
C GLY A 79 -1.34 -3.49 29.82
N LEU A 80 -1.32 -4.78 30.17
CA LEU A 80 -0.55 -5.80 29.45
C LEU A 80 -1.01 -5.93 28.00
N ARG A 81 -2.32 -5.87 27.73
CA ARG A 81 -2.84 -5.91 26.36
C ARG A 81 -2.35 -4.72 25.52
N ALA A 82 -2.36 -3.52 26.10
CA ALA A 82 -1.84 -2.31 25.46
C ALA A 82 -0.32 -2.42 25.23
N LEU A 83 0.42 -2.94 26.21
CA LEU A 83 1.85 -3.17 26.11
C LEU A 83 2.19 -4.18 25.00
N THR A 84 1.45 -5.29 24.89
CA THR A 84 1.64 -6.27 23.83
C THR A 84 1.36 -5.67 22.47
N ARG A 85 0.25 -4.92 22.29
CA ARG A 85 -0.03 -4.20 21.04
C ARG A 85 1.10 -3.21 20.69
N ALA A 86 1.60 -2.48 21.68
CA ALA A 86 2.71 -1.55 21.49
C ALA A 86 4.00 -2.25 21.09
N ALA A 87 4.25 -3.47 21.55
CA ALA A 87 5.41 -4.27 21.15
C ALA A 87 5.37 -4.63 19.66
N TYR A 88 4.21 -5.08 19.15
CA TYR A 88 4.03 -5.35 17.71
C TYR A 88 4.16 -4.08 16.86
N ASN A 89 3.70 -2.93 17.35
CA ASN A 89 3.75 -1.67 16.60
C ASN A 89 5.07 -0.89 16.77
N ARG A 90 5.96 -1.30 17.68
CA ARG A 90 7.19 -0.57 18.01
C ARG A 90 8.15 -0.55 16.83
N GLY A 91 8.50 0.64 16.35
CA GLY A 91 9.45 0.78 15.25
C GLY A 91 8.91 0.26 13.92
N ARG A 92 7.57 0.21 13.76
CA ARG A 92 6.94 -0.11 12.48
C ARG A 92 7.42 0.86 11.40
N ALA A 93 8.09 0.35 10.38
CA ALA A 93 8.71 1.14 9.32
C ALA A 93 7.69 1.98 8.53
N LEU A 94 6.47 1.47 8.38
CA LEU A 94 5.37 2.19 7.73
C LEU A 94 4.95 3.49 8.46
N ASN A 95 5.39 3.75 9.69
CA ASN A 95 5.07 5.00 10.40
C ASN A 95 5.96 6.18 9.99
N SER A 96 7.14 5.93 9.45
CA SER A 96 8.14 6.98 9.15
C SER A 96 8.69 6.91 7.72
N GLY A 97 8.48 5.81 6.99
CA GLY A 97 9.00 5.59 5.64
C GLY A 97 7.93 5.46 4.56
N ASN A 98 8.40 5.28 3.32
CA ASN A 98 7.57 4.83 2.20
C ASN A 98 7.20 3.35 2.39
N PRO A 99 6.07 2.87 1.83
CA PRO A 99 5.67 1.47 1.90
C PRO A 99 6.49 0.61 0.92
N THR A 100 7.82 0.65 1.02
CA THR A 100 8.70 -0.18 0.18
C THR A 100 8.50 -1.65 0.50
N TRP A 101 8.84 -2.53 -0.44
CA TRP A 101 8.69 -3.96 -0.20
C TRP A 101 9.48 -4.46 1.03
N ASN A 102 10.66 -3.90 1.29
CA ASN A 102 11.43 -4.23 2.49
C ASN A 102 10.71 -3.79 3.77
N CYS A 103 10.20 -2.55 3.82
CA CYS A 103 9.40 -2.09 4.95
C CYS A 103 8.18 -3.00 5.22
N LEU A 104 7.48 -3.43 4.16
CA LEU A 104 6.36 -4.34 4.28
C LEU A 104 6.78 -5.70 4.85
N LYS A 105 7.85 -6.31 4.33
CA LYS A 105 8.36 -7.58 4.86
C LYS A 105 8.74 -7.45 6.33
N ASP A 106 9.52 -6.43 6.67
CA ASP A 106 10.06 -6.25 8.03
C ASP A 106 8.94 -6.04 9.06
N ASP A 107 7.92 -5.26 8.69
CA ASP A 107 6.77 -5.02 9.56
C ASP A 107 5.92 -6.28 9.74
N PHE A 108 5.61 -7.02 8.65
CA PHE A 108 4.80 -8.23 8.74
C PHE A 108 5.55 -9.44 9.31
N ALA A 109 6.89 -9.46 9.27
CA ALA A 109 7.71 -10.50 9.89
C ALA A 109 7.50 -10.63 11.40
N ARG A 110 6.95 -9.59 12.05
CA ARG A 110 6.60 -9.60 13.49
C ARG A 110 5.55 -10.65 13.85
N PHE A 111 4.78 -11.10 12.87
CA PHE A 111 3.81 -12.18 13.03
C PHE A 111 4.39 -13.54 12.63
N GLU A 112 5.72 -13.67 12.49
CA GLU A 112 6.38 -14.84 11.87
C GLU A 112 5.94 -15.07 10.41
N LEU A 113 5.41 -14.03 9.74
CA LEU A 113 4.96 -14.11 8.36
C LEU A 113 6.13 -13.88 7.40
N ARG A 114 6.45 -14.89 6.59
CA ARG A 114 7.37 -14.78 5.45
C ARG A 114 6.65 -14.24 4.22
N LEU A 115 6.28 -12.95 4.30
CA LEU A 115 5.38 -12.30 3.34
C LEU A 115 5.79 -12.51 1.87
N GLN A 116 7.09 -12.47 1.57
CA GLN A 116 7.56 -12.67 0.19
C GLN A 116 7.40 -14.11 -0.28
N ASP A 117 7.82 -15.07 0.52
CA ASP A 117 7.77 -16.49 0.16
C ASP A 117 6.31 -16.90 -0.07
N ASP A 118 5.40 -16.49 0.82
CA ASP A 118 3.98 -16.82 0.71
C ASP A 118 3.30 -16.13 -0.48
N MET A 119 3.67 -14.87 -0.77
CA MET A 119 3.18 -14.16 -1.95
C MET A 119 3.69 -14.79 -3.24
N ASP A 120 4.96 -15.20 -3.30
CA ASP A 120 5.59 -15.80 -4.47
C ASP A 120 5.09 -17.22 -4.72
N ALA A 121 4.87 -18.00 -3.66
CA ALA A 121 4.26 -19.32 -3.76
C ALA A 121 2.82 -19.26 -4.29
N ARG A 122 2.07 -18.20 -3.93
CA ARG A 122 0.64 -18.09 -4.27
C ARG A 122 0.37 -17.35 -5.57
N TYR A 123 1.21 -16.38 -5.95
CA TYR A 123 0.95 -15.49 -7.07
C TYR A 123 2.16 -15.37 -7.99
N ALA A 124 2.03 -15.92 -9.20
CA ALA A 124 3.07 -15.81 -10.24
C ALA A 124 3.44 -14.35 -10.59
N ASN A 125 2.53 -13.39 -10.39
CA ASN A 125 2.75 -11.98 -10.66
C ASN A 125 3.38 -11.20 -9.48
N SER A 126 3.62 -11.85 -8.34
CA SER A 126 4.10 -11.19 -7.12
C SER A 126 5.37 -10.37 -7.34
N ALA A 127 6.36 -10.93 -8.04
CA ALA A 127 7.58 -10.20 -8.40
C ALA A 127 7.32 -8.94 -9.24
N LYS A 128 6.40 -9.03 -10.21
CA LYS A 128 6.01 -7.89 -11.05
C LYS A 128 5.31 -6.80 -10.22
N TRP A 129 4.46 -7.17 -9.27
CA TRP A 129 3.81 -6.20 -8.40
C TRP A 129 4.84 -5.44 -7.55
N ARG A 130 5.86 -6.13 -7.01
CA ARG A 130 6.95 -5.49 -6.27
C ARG A 130 7.72 -4.49 -7.11
N GLN A 131 8.07 -4.87 -8.34
CA GLN A 131 8.72 -3.94 -9.27
C GLN A 131 7.86 -2.69 -9.51
N ARG A 132 6.54 -2.84 -9.66
CA ARG A 132 5.61 -1.70 -9.82
C ARG A 132 5.53 -0.82 -8.57
N LEU A 133 5.59 -1.43 -7.38
CA LEU A 133 5.66 -0.70 -6.11
C LEU A 133 6.94 0.15 -6.03
N ASP A 134 8.09 -0.40 -6.42
CA ASP A 134 9.35 0.35 -6.45
C ASP A 134 9.31 1.50 -7.46
N GLU A 135 8.74 1.27 -8.65
CA GLU A 135 8.57 2.30 -9.67
C GLU A 135 7.70 3.47 -9.19
N VAL A 136 6.54 3.18 -8.58
CA VAL A 136 5.61 4.23 -8.13
C VAL A 136 6.18 5.00 -6.94
N ILE A 137 6.88 4.32 -6.02
CA ILE A 137 7.56 5.00 -4.89
C ILE A 137 8.69 5.89 -5.39
N PHE A 138 9.48 5.42 -6.36
CA PHE A 138 10.53 6.21 -6.99
C PHE A 138 9.94 7.49 -7.59
N THR A 139 8.88 7.37 -8.39
CA THR A 139 8.23 8.52 -9.03
C THR A 139 7.57 9.44 -8.00
N ARG A 140 6.92 8.90 -6.96
CA ARG A 140 6.38 9.70 -5.85
C ARG A 140 7.47 10.52 -5.18
N ASN A 141 8.63 9.92 -4.89
CA ASN A 141 9.72 10.63 -4.24
C ASN A 141 10.30 11.73 -5.14
N ALA A 142 10.42 11.47 -6.44
CA ALA A 142 10.84 12.49 -7.41
C ALA A 142 9.90 13.71 -7.37
N VAL A 143 8.58 13.46 -7.40
CA VAL A 143 7.55 14.52 -7.36
C VAL A 143 7.56 15.25 -6.02
N VAL A 144 7.50 14.53 -4.90
CA VAL A 144 7.35 15.14 -3.57
C VAL A 144 8.58 15.94 -3.15
N HIS A 145 9.77 15.52 -3.55
CA HIS A 145 11.01 16.22 -3.23
C HIS A 145 11.44 17.22 -4.31
N ALA A 146 10.65 17.40 -5.38
CA ALA A 146 11.00 18.23 -6.53
C ALA A 146 12.42 17.95 -7.07
N ASP A 147 12.78 16.67 -7.11
CA ASP A 147 14.11 16.20 -7.52
C ASP A 147 14.19 16.17 -9.05
N GLU A 148 14.78 17.21 -9.64
CA GLU A 148 14.73 17.46 -11.09
C GLU A 148 15.45 16.39 -11.91
N ASP A 149 16.53 15.80 -11.37
CA ASP A 149 17.24 14.69 -12.02
C ASP A 149 16.36 13.45 -12.10
N LYS A 150 15.68 13.11 -11.00
CA LYS A 150 14.73 11.98 -10.99
C LYS A 150 13.48 12.29 -11.81
N LEU A 151 13.00 13.52 -11.83
CA LEU A 151 11.85 13.93 -12.64
C LEU A 151 12.16 13.84 -14.12
N THR A 152 13.35 14.28 -14.55
CA THR A 152 13.82 14.15 -15.94
C THR A 152 13.82 12.68 -16.37
N ARG A 153 14.34 11.78 -15.53
CA ARG A 153 14.26 10.34 -15.78
C ARG A 153 12.81 9.83 -15.84
N CYS A 154 11.95 10.28 -14.92
CA CYS A 154 10.53 9.91 -14.94
C CYS A 154 9.82 10.37 -16.22
N ARG A 155 10.17 11.55 -16.76
CA ARG A 155 9.62 12.06 -18.03
C ARG A 155 10.09 11.21 -19.21
N ALA A 156 11.39 10.89 -19.27
CA ALA A 156 11.97 10.05 -20.32
C ALA A 156 11.32 8.65 -20.34
N ASP A 157 11.05 8.07 -19.16
CA ASP A 157 10.43 6.76 -19.02
C ASP A 157 8.88 6.78 -19.18
N GLY A 158 8.27 7.95 -19.43
CA GLY A 158 6.81 8.09 -19.55
C GLY A 158 6.06 7.80 -18.23
N ARG A 159 6.70 8.02 -17.08
CA ARG A 159 6.17 7.69 -15.74
C ARG A 159 5.17 8.70 -15.20
N LEU A 160 5.24 9.96 -15.63
CA LEU A 160 4.38 11.06 -15.15
C LEU A 160 3.09 11.21 -15.97
N THR A 161 2.45 10.09 -16.30
CA THR A 161 1.21 10.07 -17.09
C THR A 161 0.06 9.47 -16.30
N LEU A 162 -1.16 9.92 -16.57
CA LEU A 162 -2.37 9.36 -15.97
C LEU A 162 -2.52 7.86 -16.28
N HIS A 163 -2.17 7.44 -17.50
CA HIS A 163 -2.16 6.03 -17.89
C HIS A 163 -1.25 5.20 -16.97
N ARG A 164 -0.03 5.69 -16.70
CA ARG A 164 0.90 5.01 -15.81
C ARG A 164 0.38 4.97 -14.37
N ALA A 165 -0.16 6.08 -13.87
CA ALA A 165 -0.76 6.14 -12.54
C ALA A 165 -1.87 5.09 -12.35
N ARG A 166 -2.78 4.95 -13.33
CA ARG A 166 -3.83 3.92 -13.34
C ARG A 166 -3.27 2.50 -13.37
N SER A 167 -2.24 2.28 -14.18
CA SER A 167 -1.56 0.99 -14.25
C SER A 167 -0.94 0.59 -12.90
N TRP A 168 -0.27 1.52 -12.22
CA TRP A 168 0.26 1.28 -10.88
C TRP A 168 -0.85 1.04 -9.85
N ARG A 169 -1.93 1.83 -9.86
CA ARG A 169 -3.08 1.61 -8.98
C ARG A 169 -3.66 0.21 -9.16
N SER A 170 -3.84 -0.25 -10.40
CA SER A 170 -4.31 -1.62 -10.69
C SER A 170 -3.35 -2.68 -10.13
N SER A 171 -2.05 -2.48 -10.27
CA SER A 171 -1.04 -3.38 -9.70
C SER A 171 -1.07 -3.41 -8.17
N LEU A 172 -1.24 -2.25 -7.52
CA LEU A 172 -1.35 -2.16 -6.06
C LEU A 172 -2.67 -2.74 -5.55
N ASN A 173 -3.77 -2.66 -6.30
CA ASN A 173 -5.01 -3.36 -5.97
C ASN A 173 -4.80 -4.87 -5.91
N ALA A 174 -4.11 -5.43 -6.91
CA ALA A 174 -3.80 -6.86 -6.94
C ALA A 174 -2.84 -7.25 -5.79
N MET A 175 -1.82 -6.42 -5.52
CA MET A 175 -0.91 -6.63 -4.39
C MET A 175 -1.65 -6.59 -3.05
N ALA A 176 -2.52 -5.61 -2.82
CA ALA A 176 -3.29 -5.47 -1.58
C ALA A 176 -4.19 -6.69 -1.34
N ALA A 177 -4.85 -7.18 -2.40
CA ALA A 177 -5.65 -8.41 -2.32
C ALA A 177 -4.79 -9.64 -2.00
N GLY A 178 -3.57 -9.68 -2.56
CA GLY A 178 -2.60 -10.73 -2.27
C GLY A 178 -2.17 -10.73 -0.81
N MET A 179 -1.78 -9.55 -0.31
CA MET A 179 -1.35 -9.34 1.09
C MET A 179 -2.47 -9.70 2.07
N ASP A 180 -3.70 -9.23 1.84
CA ASP A 180 -4.86 -9.55 2.68
C ASP A 180 -5.07 -11.06 2.85
N ARG A 181 -4.99 -11.80 1.74
CA ARG A 181 -5.19 -13.25 1.73
C ARG A 181 -4.04 -14.01 2.37
N VAL A 182 -2.80 -13.60 2.11
CA VAL A 182 -1.60 -14.24 2.68
C VAL A 182 -1.55 -14.01 4.18
N THR A 183 -1.73 -12.77 4.63
CA THR A 183 -1.78 -12.44 6.06
C THR A 183 -2.92 -13.17 6.75
N GLY A 184 -4.13 -13.17 6.19
CA GLY A 184 -5.27 -13.87 6.79
C GLY A 184 -5.05 -15.38 6.91
N ALA A 185 -4.49 -16.01 5.87
CA ALA A 185 -4.16 -17.44 5.89
C ALA A 185 -3.08 -17.77 6.93
N HIS A 186 -2.02 -16.97 7.01
CA HIS A 186 -0.95 -17.16 7.97
C HIS A 186 -1.44 -17.00 9.42
N LEU A 187 -2.20 -15.96 9.71
CA LEU A 187 -2.75 -15.74 11.05
C LEU A 187 -3.72 -16.85 11.47
N ALA A 188 -4.50 -17.40 10.53
CA ALA A 188 -5.34 -18.56 10.80
C ALA A 188 -4.52 -19.80 11.19
N LEU A 189 -3.37 -20.01 10.56
CA LEU A 189 -2.44 -21.10 10.93
C LEU A 189 -1.78 -20.82 12.28
N LEU A 190 -1.29 -19.60 12.50
CA LEU A 190 -0.58 -19.20 13.70
C LEU A 190 -1.45 -19.27 14.96
N THR A 191 -2.70 -18.83 14.84
CA THR A 191 -3.61 -18.68 16.00
C THR A 191 -4.66 -19.77 16.12
N GLY A 192 -4.83 -20.61 15.09
CA GLY A 192 -5.93 -21.58 15.00
C GLY A 192 -7.31 -20.95 14.76
N VAL A 193 -7.41 -19.62 14.68
CA VAL A 193 -8.65 -18.88 14.49
C VAL A 193 -8.53 -18.00 13.26
N ARG A 194 -9.53 -18.04 12.37
CA ARG A 194 -9.54 -17.18 11.18
C ARG A 194 -9.75 -15.71 11.59
N PRO A 195 -8.88 -14.78 11.15
CA PRO A 195 -9.03 -13.37 11.47
C PRO A 195 -10.12 -12.69 10.62
N TRP A 196 -10.30 -13.16 9.37
CA TRP A 196 -11.34 -12.81 8.42
C TRP A 196 -11.57 -13.97 7.43
#